data_AF-A0A539EJU7-F1
#
_entry.id   AF-A0A539EJU7-F1
#
_cell.length_a   1.000
_cell.length_b   1.000
_cell.length_c   1.000
_cell.angle_alpha   90.00
_cell.angle_beta   90.00
_cell.angle_gamma   90.00
#
_symmetry.space_group_name_H-M   'P 1'
#
loop_
_entity.id
_entity.type
_entity.pdbx_description
1 polymer ?
#
loop_
_entity_poly.entity_id
_entity_poly.type
_entity_poly.pdbx_seq_one_letter_code
_entity_poly.pdbx_strand_id
1 'polypeptide(L)'
;MTELLHHPSGPAFLGYFFAWFFCVLVVGRAMRDVLLPDRSGEPTPAALSSLEEPYFAAVLRGGEDEAERCASVALEWRGYLELGKDVVKVKKAAAKGKLHPLEEAVLEAAGSAGAPYLIPGVTSSGFVKAAEAKLRTLGLMLGAAEARLDDAYLWTVGFVALGPGVYRFGRGVLLGRPVLFLAMLLGVAFIALLVSLSPRRLTRAGERALRRAQERYAFLDAAQERGLTVDPADAALAAGLFGL
;
A
#
# COMPACT_ATOMS: atom_id res chain seq x y z
N MET A 1 -27.13 17.46 -43.48
CA MET A 1 -27.08 17.07 -42.05
C MET A 1 -25.66 16.59 -41.73
N THR A 2 -24.67 17.45 -42.01
CA THR A 2 -23.24 17.09 -42.17
C THR A 2 -22.31 18.22 -41.72
N GLU A 3 -22.83 19.15 -40.91
CA GLU A 3 -22.11 20.37 -40.49
C GLU A 3 -21.71 20.42 -39.01
N LEU A 4 -21.90 19.36 -38.22
CA LEU A 4 -21.76 19.44 -36.75
C LEU A 4 -20.69 18.53 -36.16
N LEU A 5 -19.56 18.39 -36.84
CA LEU A 5 -18.31 17.99 -36.19
C LEU A 5 -17.22 19.01 -36.53
N HIS A 6 -17.42 20.26 -36.10
CA HIS A 6 -16.31 21.17 -35.89
C HIS A 6 -15.32 20.46 -34.96
N HIS A 7 -14.26 19.88 -35.55
CA HIS A 7 -13.17 19.35 -34.78
C HIS A 7 -12.51 20.54 -34.08
N PRO A 8 -12.60 20.63 -32.74
CA PRO A 8 -12.00 21.75 -32.03
C PRO A 8 -10.51 21.83 -32.37
N SER A 9 -10.08 23.01 -32.82
CA SER A 9 -8.69 23.38 -33.07
C SER A 9 -7.82 23.05 -31.84
N GLY A 10 -6.52 22.80 -32.06
CA GLY A 10 -5.57 22.23 -31.07
C GLY A 10 -5.82 22.57 -29.59
N PRO A 11 -5.90 23.85 -29.19
CA PRO A 11 -6.10 24.24 -27.78
C PRO A 11 -7.47 23.84 -27.19
N ALA A 12 -8.54 23.90 -27.98
CA ALA A 12 -9.88 23.56 -27.50
C ALA A 12 -10.02 22.05 -27.24
N PHE A 13 -9.28 21.22 -27.98
CA PHE A 13 -9.21 19.78 -27.69
C PHE A 13 -8.53 19.48 -26.35
N LEU A 14 -7.46 20.20 -25.99
CA LEU A 14 -6.80 20.03 -24.70
C LEU A 14 -7.76 20.31 -23.55
N GLY A 15 -8.51 21.41 -23.63
CA GLY A 15 -9.53 21.75 -22.63
C GLY A 15 -10.58 20.66 -22.51
N TYR A 16 -11.08 20.15 -23.64
CA TYR A 16 -12.02 19.02 -23.65
C TYR A 16 -11.43 17.75 -23.04
N PHE A 17 -10.20 17.37 -23.42
CA PHE A 17 -9.54 16.17 -22.90
C PHE A 17 -9.32 16.28 -21.39
N PHE A 18 -8.90 17.45 -20.91
CA PHE A 18 -8.72 17.69 -19.49
C PHE A 18 -10.04 17.59 -18.72
N ALA A 19 -11.11 18.23 -19.22
CA ALA A 19 -12.44 18.14 -18.62
C ALA A 19 -12.97 16.70 -18.62
N TRP A 20 -12.80 15.97 -19.73
CA TRP A 20 -13.15 14.55 -19.83
C TRP A 20 -12.39 13.70 -18.81
N PHE A 21 -11.06 13.82 -18.79
CA PHE A 21 -10.20 13.07 -17.88
C PHE A 21 -10.57 13.35 -16.42
N PHE A 22 -10.78 14.61 -16.07
CA PHE A 22 -11.22 15.01 -14.73
C PHE A 22 -12.59 14.44 -14.38
N CYS A 23 -13.57 14.51 -15.29
CA CYS A 23 -14.88 13.89 -15.10
C CYS A 23 -14.78 12.37 -14.88
N VAL A 24 -13.99 11.67 -15.69
CA VAL A 24 -13.78 10.22 -15.54
C VAL A 24 -13.11 9.89 -14.20
N LEU A 25 -12.16 10.69 -13.74
CA LEU A 25 -11.56 10.51 -12.41
C LEU A 25 -12.56 10.71 -11.28
N VAL A 26 -13.37 11.77 -11.33
CA VAL A 26 -14.37 12.07 -10.29
C VAL A 26 -15.46 11.00 -10.26
N VAL A 27 -16.04 10.67 -11.42
CA VAL A 27 -17.06 9.63 -11.54
C VAL A 27 -16.48 8.27 -11.18
N GLY A 28 -15.26 7.96 -11.63
CA GLY A 28 -14.58 6.72 -11.30
C GLY A 28 -14.35 6.58 -9.79
N ARG A 29 -13.90 7.65 -9.13
CA ARG A 29 -13.73 7.63 -7.68
C ARG A 29 -15.06 7.45 -6.94
N ALA A 30 -16.10 8.18 -7.36
CA ALA A 30 -17.43 8.06 -6.76
C ALA A 30 -18.05 6.67 -6.96
N MET A 31 -17.95 6.12 -8.18
CA MET A 31 -18.44 4.77 -8.49
C MET A 31 -17.68 3.70 -7.71
N ARG A 32 -16.35 3.82 -7.56
CA ARG A 32 -15.56 2.90 -6.72
C ARG A 32 -16.09 2.88 -5.28
N ASP A 33 -16.37 4.05 -4.72
CA ASP A 33 -16.88 4.19 -3.35
C ASP A 33 -18.32 3.68 -3.16
N VAL A 34 -19.12 3.56 -4.23
CA VAL A 34 -20.49 3.03 -4.22
C VAL A 34 -20.54 1.53 -4.56
N LEU A 35 -19.74 1.09 -5.53
CA LEU A 35 -19.78 -0.27 -6.09
C LEU A 35 -18.98 -1.29 -5.29
N LEU A 36 -17.94 -0.87 -4.57
CA LEU A 36 -17.29 -1.76 -3.62
C LEU A 36 -18.07 -1.63 -2.31
N PRO A 37 -19.01 -2.56 -2.00
CA PRO A 37 -19.82 -2.49 -0.80
C PRO A 37 -18.89 -2.38 0.38
N ASP A 38 -19.00 -1.24 1.03
CA ASP A 38 -18.26 -0.92 2.21
C ASP A 38 -18.62 -2.00 3.24
N ARG A 39 -17.65 -2.82 3.66
CA ARG A 39 -17.70 -3.38 5.02
C ARG A 39 -17.47 -2.21 5.98
N SER A 40 -18.38 -1.23 5.91
CA SER A 40 -18.42 0.07 6.59
C SER A 40 -18.63 -0.10 8.09
N GLY A 41 -18.84 -1.34 8.52
CA GLY A 41 -18.98 -1.71 9.90
C GLY A 41 -17.86 -1.10 10.72
N GLU A 42 -18.27 -0.60 11.88
CA GLU A 42 -17.35 -0.33 12.97
C GLU A 42 -16.45 -1.55 13.18
N PRO A 43 -15.12 -1.38 13.26
CA PRO A 43 -14.23 -2.49 13.52
C PRO A 43 -14.65 -3.18 14.82
N THR A 44 -14.80 -4.49 14.76
CA THR A 44 -15.25 -5.28 15.91
C THR A 44 -14.23 -5.17 17.05
N PRO A 45 -14.63 -5.32 18.32
CA PRO A 45 -13.68 -5.34 19.43
C PRO A 45 -12.56 -6.39 19.25
N ALA A 46 -12.90 -7.54 18.67
CA ALA A 46 -11.93 -8.59 18.32
C ALA A 46 -10.93 -8.18 17.22
N ALA A 47 -11.35 -7.31 16.30
CA ALA A 47 -10.46 -6.73 15.30
C ALA A 47 -9.47 -5.76 15.95
N LEU A 48 -9.93 -4.90 16.86
CA LEU A 48 -9.06 -3.95 17.57
C LEU A 48 -8.06 -4.67 18.49
N SER A 49 -8.49 -5.70 19.22
CA SER A 49 -7.57 -6.47 20.08
C SER A 49 -6.53 -7.24 19.28
N SER A 50 -6.85 -7.68 18.06
CA SER A 50 -5.87 -8.33 17.18
C SER A 50 -4.76 -7.38 16.72
N LEU A 51 -4.99 -6.06 16.73
CA LEU A 51 -3.98 -5.04 16.37
C LEU A 51 -3.09 -4.64 17.54
N GLU A 52 -3.34 -5.13 18.75
CA GLU A 52 -2.40 -5.00 19.87
C GLU A 52 -1.15 -5.87 19.65
N GLU A 53 -1.23 -6.84 18.73
CA GLU A 53 -0.10 -7.63 18.30
C GLU A 53 0.65 -6.92 17.15
N PRO A 54 1.93 -6.56 17.33
CA PRO A 54 2.69 -5.68 16.42
C PRO A 54 2.71 -6.18 14.98
N TYR A 55 2.81 -7.49 14.80
CA TYR A 55 2.90 -8.11 13.48
C TYR A 55 1.59 -8.03 12.69
N PHE A 56 0.44 -8.07 13.36
CA PHE A 56 -0.85 -7.90 12.69
C PHE A 56 -1.04 -6.46 12.22
N ALA A 57 -0.62 -5.48 13.03
CA ALA A 57 -0.62 -4.08 12.63
C ALA A 57 0.28 -3.83 11.41
N ALA A 58 1.48 -4.40 11.41
CA ALA A 58 2.43 -4.29 10.31
C ALA A 58 1.90 -4.90 9.00
N VAL A 59 1.35 -6.13 9.06
CA VAL A 59 0.72 -6.80 7.90
C VAL A 59 -0.45 -5.97 7.37
N LEU A 60 -1.25 -5.38 8.26
CA LEU A 60 -2.35 -4.52 7.86
C LEU A 60 -1.84 -3.26 7.16
N ARG A 61 -0.83 -2.57 7.72
CA ARG A 61 -0.26 -1.31 7.22
C ARG A 61 0.37 -1.45 5.84
N GLY A 62 1.33 -2.37 5.70
CA GLY A 62 2.16 -2.48 4.49
C GLY A 62 2.28 -3.90 3.93
N GLY A 63 1.74 -4.90 4.63
CA GLY A 63 1.79 -6.29 4.19
C GLY A 63 3.06 -6.98 4.62
N GLU A 64 3.59 -7.82 3.75
CA GLU A 64 4.70 -8.71 4.05
C GLU A 64 5.97 -7.91 4.36
N ASP A 65 6.31 -6.94 3.50
CA ASP A 65 7.50 -6.08 3.64
C ASP A 65 7.52 -5.35 4.99
N GLU A 66 6.35 -4.92 5.45
CA GLU A 66 6.24 -4.16 6.68
C GLU A 66 6.29 -5.04 7.92
N ALA A 67 5.70 -6.23 7.85
CA ALA A 67 5.83 -7.24 8.89
C ALA A 67 7.30 -7.66 9.08
N GLU A 68 8.04 -7.80 7.98
CA GLU A 68 9.47 -8.09 8.00
C GLU A 68 10.30 -6.96 8.63
N ARG A 69 10.02 -5.70 8.27
CA ARG A 69 10.65 -4.53 8.90
C ARG A 69 10.39 -4.49 10.41
N CYS A 70 9.13 -4.68 10.80
CA CYS A 70 8.71 -4.74 12.19
C CYS A 70 9.45 -5.85 12.96
N ALA A 71 9.55 -7.05 12.38
CA ALA A 71 10.26 -8.18 12.99
C ALA A 71 11.78 -7.95 13.09
N SER A 72 12.38 -7.34 12.07
CA SER A 72 13.81 -6.98 12.05
C SER A 72 14.14 -6.01 13.18
N VAL A 73 13.26 -5.04 13.43
CA VAL A 73 13.42 -4.05 14.51
C VAL A 73 13.20 -4.70 15.87
N ALA A 74 12.17 -5.54 16.01
CA ALA A 74 11.97 -6.31 17.25
C ALA A 74 13.21 -7.16 17.60
N LEU A 75 13.84 -7.77 16.60
CA LEU A 75 15.08 -8.53 16.75
C LEU A 75 16.29 -7.66 17.10
N GLU A 76 16.39 -6.46 16.54
CA GLU A 76 17.44 -5.49 16.89
C GLU A 76 17.32 -5.04 18.34
N TRP A 77 16.11 -4.65 18.78
CA TRP A 77 15.84 -4.25 20.17
C TRP A 77 16.13 -5.38 21.17
N ARG A 78 15.91 -6.64 20.76
CA ARG A 78 16.25 -7.82 21.56
C ARG A 78 17.74 -8.21 21.48
N GLY A 79 18.53 -7.51 20.67
CA GLY A 79 19.97 -7.71 20.52
C GLY A 79 20.38 -8.90 19.65
N TYR A 80 19.45 -9.47 18.88
CA TYR A 80 19.73 -10.56 17.93
C TYR A 80 20.34 -10.05 16.63
N LEU A 81 19.91 -8.86 16.19
CA LEU A 81 20.37 -8.22 14.97
C LEU A 81 21.01 -6.86 15.27
N GLU A 82 21.88 -6.42 14.38
CA GLU A 82 22.33 -5.03 14.28
C GLU A 82 22.01 -4.55 12.87
N LEU A 83 21.11 -3.56 12.76
CA LEU A 83 20.69 -3.01 11.49
C LEU A 83 21.75 -1.99 11.02
N GLY A 84 22.55 -2.38 10.03
CA GLY A 84 23.40 -1.45 9.30
C GLY A 84 22.60 -0.69 8.23
N LYS A 85 23.23 0.29 7.58
CA LYS A 85 22.60 1.05 6.46
C LYS A 85 22.14 0.14 5.31
N ASP A 86 22.91 -0.91 5.00
CA ASP A 86 22.63 -1.78 3.84
C ASP A 86 22.72 -3.28 4.16
N VAL A 87 23.23 -3.64 5.34
CA VAL A 87 23.52 -5.04 5.70
C VAL A 87 23.08 -5.32 7.12
N VAL A 88 22.36 -6.41 7.29
CA VAL A 88 21.96 -6.94 8.60
C VAL A 88 23.07 -7.85 9.15
N LYS A 89 23.51 -7.61 10.37
CA LYS A 89 24.50 -8.47 11.06
C LYS A 89 23.85 -9.22 12.21
N VAL A 90 24.01 -10.54 12.23
CA VAL A 90 23.53 -11.38 13.34
C VAL A 90 24.52 -11.29 14.51
N LYS A 91 24.02 -10.92 15.69
CA LYS A 91 24.79 -10.97 16.94
C LYS A 91 24.66 -12.35 17.57
N LYS A 92 25.82 -12.98 17.86
CA LYS A 92 25.89 -14.32 18.48
C LYS A 92 25.43 -14.37 19.94
N ALA A 93 25.34 -13.22 20.63
CA ALA A 93 24.96 -13.14 22.03
C ALA A 93 23.43 -12.96 22.16
N ALA A 94 22.68 -14.04 21.97
CA ALA A 94 21.23 -14.02 22.05
C ALA A 94 20.73 -13.91 23.52
N ALA A 95 19.77 -13.01 23.76
CA ALA A 95 18.98 -12.99 24.99
C ALA A 95 18.08 -14.24 25.07
N LYS A 96 17.94 -14.87 26.24
CA LYS A 96 17.08 -16.06 26.40
C LYS A 96 15.60 -15.66 26.28
N GLY A 97 14.92 -16.12 25.24
CA GLY A 97 13.48 -15.91 25.07
C GLY A 97 12.90 -16.76 23.94
N LYS A 98 11.59 -17.03 24.00
CA LYS A 98 10.87 -17.65 22.87
C LYS A 98 10.68 -16.58 21.79
N LEU A 99 11.27 -16.81 20.62
CA LEU A 99 11.09 -15.93 19.47
C LEU A 99 9.69 -16.13 18.88
N HIS A 100 9.19 -15.07 18.25
CA HIS A 100 7.96 -15.17 17.48
C HIS A 100 8.24 -15.92 16.16
N PRO A 101 7.32 -16.73 15.59
CA PRO A 101 7.59 -17.48 14.35
C PRO A 101 8.07 -16.60 13.18
N LEU A 102 7.60 -15.36 13.11
CA LEU A 102 8.08 -14.38 12.12
C LEU A 102 9.51 -13.91 12.42
N GLU A 103 9.84 -13.66 13.69
CA GLU A 103 11.21 -13.32 14.12
C GLU A 103 12.19 -14.47 13.83
N GLU A 104 11.78 -15.72 14.07
CA GLU A 104 12.59 -16.91 13.75
C GLU A 104 12.89 -16.99 12.25
N ALA A 105 11.88 -16.79 11.41
CA ALA A 105 12.05 -16.80 9.95
C ALA A 105 12.98 -15.68 9.47
N VAL A 106 12.84 -14.46 10.01
CA VAL A 106 13.74 -13.33 9.71
C VAL A 106 15.16 -13.62 10.16
N LEU A 107 15.33 -14.17 11.37
CA LEU A 107 16.64 -14.49 11.93
C LEU A 107 17.35 -15.60 11.15
N GLU A 108 16.63 -16.65 10.75
CA GLU A 108 17.14 -17.74 9.91
C GLU A 108 17.61 -17.20 8.56
N ALA A 109 16.80 -16.33 7.94
CA ALA A 109 17.13 -15.72 6.67
C ALA A 109 18.33 -14.76 6.78
N ALA A 110 18.43 -13.99 7.87
CA ALA A 110 19.57 -13.11 8.16
C ALA A 110 20.87 -13.89 8.47
N GLY A 111 20.76 -15.11 8.99
CA GLY A 111 21.89 -16.01 9.23
C GLY A 111 22.61 -16.44 7.96
N SER A 112 21.95 -16.33 6.81
CA SER A 112 22.56 -16.51 5.49
C SER A 112 23.37 -15.24 5.15
N ALA A 113 24.68 -15.29 5.41
CA ALA A 113 25.58 -14.14 5.48
C ALA A 113 25.38 -13.04 4.42
N GLY A 114 25.21 -11.79 4.88
CA GLY A 114 25.24 -10.59 4.02
C GLY A 114 23.92 -10.26 3.34
N ALA A 115 22.80 -10.75 3.86
CA ALA A 115 21.50 -10.48 3.27
C ALA A 115 21.19 -8.96 3.24
N PRO A 116 20.57 -8.46 2.15
CA PRO A 116 20.06 -7.10 2.09
C PRO A 116 19.04 -6.87 3.21
N TYR A 117 18.80 -5.59 3.55
CA TYR A 117 17.79 -5.19 4.54
C TYR A 117 16.38 -5.75 4.29
N LEU A 118 16.07 -6.09 3.03
CA LEU A 118 14.89 -6.88 2.64
C LEU A 118 15.38 -8.23 2.16
N ILE A 119 15.00 -9.30 2.85
CA ILE A 119 15.46 -10.65 2.55
C ILE A 119 14.41 -11.32 1.66
N PRO A 120 14.65 -11.46 0.34
CA PRO A 120 13.67 -12.04 -0.56
C PRO A 120 13.41 -13.49 -0.14
N GLY A 121 12.16 -13.79 0.24
CA GLY A 121 11.74 -15.15 0.63
C GLY A 121 11.16 -15.26 2.04
N VAL A 122 11.49 -14.35 2.96
CA VAL A 122 10.84 -14.29 4.29
C VAL A 122 9.39 -13.82 4.16
N THR A 123 9.14 -12.98 3.16
CA THR A 123 7.83 -12.50 2.71
C THR A 123 6.80 -13.62 2.55
N SER A 124 7.22 -14.83 2.16
CA SER A 124 6.34 -16.00 2.01
C SER A 124 6.12 -16.84 3.27
N SER A 125 6.48 -16.35 4.47
CA SER A 125 6.30 -17.10 5.71
C SER A 125 4.84 -17.51 5.90
N GLY A 126 4.63 -18.73 6.42
CA GLY A 126 3.29 -19.23 6.73
C GLY A 126 2.54 -18.32 7.71
N PHE A 127 3.26 -17.59 8.56
CA PHE A 127 2.69 -16.63 9.49
C PHE A 127 2.03 -15.46 8.77
N VAL A 128 2.70 -14.79 7.82
CA VAL A 128 2.13 -13.62 7.14
C VAL A 128 0.86 -13.99 6.39
N LYS A 129 0.86 -15.14 5.70
CA LYS A 129 -0.33 -15.66 5.02
C LYS A 129 -1.47 -15.98 6.00
N ALA A 130 -1.16 -16.55 7.16
CA ALA A 130 -2.14 -16.81 8.21
C ALA A 130 -2.68 -15.51 8.83
N ALA A 131 -1.82 -14.50 9.01
CA ALA A 131 -2.19 -13.19 9.49
C ALA A 131 -3.11 -12.47 8.50
N GLU A 132 -2.76 -12.45 7.21
CA GLU A 132 -3.64 -11.91 6.15
C GLU A 132 -4.98 -12.64 6.10
N ALA A 133 -4.99 -13.98 6.20
CA ALA A 133 -6.22 -14.75 6.24
C ALA A 133 -7.10 -14.36 7.44
N LYS A 134 -6.51 -14.23 8.63
CA LYS A 134 -7.22 -13.78 9.83
C LYS A 134 -7.73 -12.34 9.68
N LEU A 135 -6.93 -11.41 9.16
CA LEU A 135 -7.34 -10.02 8.91
C LEU A 135 -8.47 -9.94 7.86
N ARG A 136 -8.47 -10.80 6.84
CA ARG A 136 -9.57 -10.95 5.88
C ARG A 136 -10.84 -11.49 6.55
N THR A 137 -10.74 -12.50 7.42
CA THR A 137 -11.90 -13.01 8.19
C THR A 137 -12.49 -11.97 9.12
N LEU A 138 -11.65 -11.09 9.67
CA LEU A 138 -12.06 -9.94 10.49
C LEU A 138 -12.61 -8.77 9.66
N GLY A 139 -12.54 -8.85 8.32
CA GLY A 139 -13.02 -7.82 7.41
C GLY A 139 -12.14 -6.56 7.36
N LEU A 140 -10.87 -6.65 7.80
CA LEU A 140 -9.92 -5.53 7.78
C LEU A 140 -9.12 -5.45 6.47
N MET A 141 -8.98 -6.58 5.76
CA MET A 141 -8.33 -6.65 4.45
C MET A 141 -9.31 -7.09 3.36
N LEU A 142 -9.09 -6.60 2.14
CA LEU A 142 -9.82 -7.04 0.96
C LEU A 142 -9.47 -8.50 0.64
N GLY A 143 -10.48 -9.27 0.24
CA GLY A 143 -10.29 -10.62 -0.25
C GLY A 143 -9.73 -10.63 -1.68
N ALA A 144 -9.27 -11.81 -2.12
CA ALA A 144 -8.69 -11.96 -3.46
C ALA A 144 -9.71 -11.71 -4.58
N ALA A 145 -11.00 -11.96 -4.34
CA ALA A 145 -12.05 -11.70 -5.31
C ALA A 145 -12.30 -10.19 -5.45
N GLU A 146 -12.35 -9.47 -4.34
CA GLU A 146 -12.53 -8.02 -4.32
C GLU A 146 -11.31 -7.29 -4.89
N ALA A 147 -10.09 -7.78 -4.62
CA ALA A 147 -8.86 -7.25 -5.23
C ALA A 147 -8.88 -7.36 -6.76
N ARG A 148 -9.34 -8.50 -7.30
CA ARG A 148 -9.47 -8.68 -8.76
C ARG A 148 -10.51 -7.73 -9.37
N LEU A 149 -11.59 -7.46 -8.65
CA LEU A 149 -12.59 -6.48 -9.10
C LEU A 149 -12.00 -5.06 -9.09
N ASP A 150 -11.19 -4.72 -8.09
CA ASP A 150 -10.51 -3.43 -8.00
C ASP A 150 -9.47 -3.25 -9.13
N ASP A 151 -8.73 -4.31 -9.48
CA ASP A 151 -7.80 -4.31 -10.62
C ASP A 151 -8.55 -4.15 -11.94
N ALA A 152 -9.62 -4.93 -12.17
CA ALA A 152 -10.44 -4.81 -13.37
C ALA A 152 -11.08 -3.42 -13.49
N TYR A 153 -11.46 -2.84 -12.35
CA TYR A 153 -11.99 -1.49 -12.27
C TYR A 153 -10.96 -0.44 -12.69
N LEU A 154 -9.73 -0.53 -12.15
CA LEU A 154 -8.61 0.34 -12.52
C LEU A 154 -8.35 0.32 -14.03
N TRP A 155 -8.28 -0.88 -14.63
CA TRP A 155 -8.09 -1.02 -16.08
C TRP A 155 -9.24 -0.43 -16.88
N THR A 156 -10.48 -0.63 -16.44
CA THR A 156 -11.66 -0.09 -17.12
C THR A 156 -11.67 1.43 -17.09
N VAL A 157 -11.45 2.04 -15.91
CA VAL A 157 -11.39 3.50 -15.76
C VAL A 157 -10.21 4.07 -16.53
N GLY A 158 -9.04 3.42 -16.48
CA GLY A 158 -7.87 3.84 -17.23
C GLY A 158 -8.08 3.83 -18.74
N PHE A 159 -8.73 2.79 -19.26
CA PHE A 159 -9.06 2.70 -20.68
C PHE A 159 -10.04 3.79 -21.11
N VAL A 160 -11.08 4.06 -20.31
CA VAL A 160 -12.06 5.11 -20.59
C VAL A 160 -11.43 6.51 -20.48
N ALA A 161 -10.56 6.73 -19.49
CA ALA A 161 -9.89 8.01 -19.24
C ALA A 161 -8.88 8.35 -20.35
N LEU A 162 -8.03 7.40 -20.73
CA LEU A 162 -6.91 7.63 -21.64
C LEU A 162 -7.23 7.30 -23.10
N GLY A 163 -8.22 6.45 -23.36
CA GLY A 163 -8.58 5.95 -24.69
C GLY A 163 -8.73 7.06 -25.75
N PRO A 164 -9.54 8.12 -25.52
CA PRO A 164 -9.68 9.21 -26.48
C PRO A 164 -8.36 9.94 -26.77
N GLY A 165 -7.52 10.12 -25.76
CA GLY A 165 -6.21 10.76 -25.87
C GLY A 165 -5.23 9.89 -26.68
N VAL A 166 -5.17 8.59 -26.39
CA VAL A 166 -4.35 7.61 -27.12
C VAL A 166 -4.77 7.52 -28.59
N TYR A 167 -6.08 7.47 -28.87
CA TYR A 167 -6.60 7.46 -30.24
C TYR A 167 -6.18 8.71 -31.03
N ARG A 168 -6.31 9.89 -30.41
CA ARG A 168 -5.88 11.17 -31.02
C ARG A 168 -4.38 11.26 -31.20
N PHE A 169 -3.60 10.75 -30.25
CA PHE A 169 -2.15 10.67 -30.36
C PHE A 169 -1.74 9.83 -31.57
N GLY A 170 -2.30 8.63 -31.74
CA GLY A 170 -2.03 7.78 -32.89
C GLY A 170 -2.37 8.45 -34.23
N ARG A 171 -3.54 9.10 -34.33
CA ARG A 171 -3.90 9.86 -35.54
C ARG A 171 -2.95 11.04 -35.79
N GLY A 172 -2.50 11.73 -34.75
CA GLY A 172 -1.56 12.85 -34.89
C GLY A 172 -0.21 12.41 -35.44
N VAL A 173 0.31 11.28 -34.95
CA VAL A 173 1.56 10.67 -35.45
C VAL A 173 1.42 10.28 -36.92
N LEU A 174 0.33 9.59 -37.29
CA LEU A 174 0.09 9.17 -38.68
C LEU A 174 -0.03 10.35 -39.66
N LEU A 175 -0.50 11.50 -39.18
CA LEU A 175 -0.63 12.73 -39.97
C LEU A 175 0.62 13.62 -39.94
N GLY A 176 1.73 13.17 -39.32
CA GLY A 176 2.96 13.94 -39.21
C GLY A 176 2.84 15.22 -38.39
N ARG A 177 1.85 15.29 -37.48
CA ARG A 177 1.62 16.48 -36.66
C ARG A 177 2.48 16.43 -35.39
N PRO A 178 2.96 17.58 -34.87
CA PRO A 178 3.66 17.62 -33.60
C PRO A 178 2.70 17.24 -32.46
N VAL A 179 2.94 16.08 -31.83
CA VAL A 179 2.12 15.52 -30.75
C VAL A 179 2.82 15.53 -29.38
N LEU A 180 3.99 16.17 -29.26
CA LEU A 180 4.81 16.14 -28.05
C LEU A 180 4.04 16.62 -26.81
N PHE A 181 3.30 17.72 -26.93
CA PHE A 181 2.49 18.24 -25.83
C PHE A 181 1.42 17.23 -25.38
N LEU A 182 0.74 16.59 -26.33
CA LEU A 182 -0.27 15.57 -26.03
C LEU A 182 0.35 14.35 -25.35
N ALA A 183 1.56 13.96 -25.76
CA ALA A 183 2.30 12.87 -25.13
C ALA A 183 2.63 13.17 -23.66
N MET A 184 3.13 14.38 -23.37
CA MET A 184 3.41 14.80 -21.98
C MET A 184 2.14 14.81 -21.13
N LEU A 185 1.04 15.35 -21.67
CA LEU A 185 -0.24 15.38 -20.97
C LEU A 185 -0.79 13.97 -20.69
N LEU A 186 -0.67 13.05 -21.65
CA LEU A 186 -1.01 11.64 -21.45
C LEU A 186 -0.14 10.97 -20.38
N GLY A 187 1.15 11.29 -20.34
CA GLY A 187 2.05 10.82 -19.29
C GLY A 187 1.64 11.30 -17.90
N VAL A 188 1.34 12.59 -17.75
CA VAL A 188 0.85 13.17 -16.48
C VAL A 188 -0.49 12.54 -16.09
N ALA A 189 -1.42 12.40 -17.04
CA ALA A 189 -2.72 11.77 -16.82
C ALA A 189 -2.57 10.29 -16.38
N PHE A 190 -1.65 9.55 -17.00
CA PHE A 190 -1.36 8.17 -16.62
C PHE A 190 -0.79 8.07 -15.20
N ILE A 191 0.17 8.93 -14.84
CA ILE A 191 0.71 8.97 -13.46
C ILE A 191 -0.39 9.35 -12.47
N ALA A 192 -1.18 10.38 -12.77
CA ALA A 192 -2.29 10.81 -11.93
C ALA A 192 -3.32 9.69 -11.71
N LEU A 193 -3.61 8.90 -12.74
CA LEU A 193 -4.48 7.73 -12.67
C LEU A 193 -3.90 6.66 -11.73
N LEU A 194 -2.61 6.30 -11.90
CA LEU A 194 -1.95 5.29 -11.06
C LEU A 194 -1.95 5.68 -9.59
N VAL A 195 -1.64 6.95 -9.28
CA VAL A 195 -1.64 7.46 -7.91
C VAL A 195 -3.06 7.53 -7.34
N SER A 196 -4.03 8.00 -8.12
CA SER A 196 -5.41 8.21 -7.63
C SER A 196 -6.20 6.93 -7.46
N LEU A 197 -5.89 5.91 -8.27
CA LEU A 197 -6.60 4.65 -8.32
C LEU A 197 -5.73 3.47 -7.86
N SER A 198 -4.64 3.72 -7.14
CA SER A 198 -3.82 2.66 -6.54
C SER A 198 -4.72 1.63 -5.82
N PRO A 199 -4.40 0.32 -5.96
CA PRO A 199 -5.20 -0.74 -5.38
C PRO A 199 -5.25 -0.56 -3.86
N ARG A 200 -6.45 -0.61 -3.30
CA ARG A 200 -6.61 -0.56 -1.85
C ARG A 200 -6.35 -1.96 -1.31
N ARG A 201 -5.38 -2.13 -0.41
CA ARG A 201 -5.22 -3.40 0.33
C ARG A 201 -6.22 -3.50 1.49
N LEU A 202 -6.54 -2.34 2.07
CA LEU A 202 -7.37 -2.21 3.25
C LEU A 202 -8.83 -1.97 2.91
N THR A 203 -9.70 -2.56 3.71
CA THR A 203 -11.10 -2.11 3.78
C THR A 203 -11.15 -0.80 4.56
N ARG A 204 -12.26 -0.04 4.45
CA ARG A 204 -12.44 1.16 5.29
C ARG A 204 -12.49 0.82 6.79
N ALA A 205 -13.01 -0.36 7.16
CA ALA A 205 -12.93 -0.86 8.53
C ALA A 205 -11.48 -1.10 8.97
N GLY A 206 -10.65 -1.67 8.09
CA GLY A 206 -9.20 -1.80 8.29
C GLY A 206 -8.51 -0.46 8.51
N GLU A 207 -8.79 0.52 7.64
CA GLU A 207 -8.24 1.88 7.78
C GLU A 207 -8.66 2.53 9.12
N ARG A 208 -9.94 2.42 9.52
CA ARG A 208 -10.42 2.95 10.79
C ARG A 208 -9.81 2.22 11.99
N ALA A 209 -9.69 0.90 11.92
CA ALA A 209 -9.08 0.10 12.97
C ALA A 209 -7.61 0.49 13.17
N LEU A 210 -6.86 0.64 12.07
CA LEU A 210 -5.48 1.07 12.10
C LEU A 210 -5.34 2.49 12.66
N ARG A 211 -6.16 3.44 12.20
CA ARG A 211 -6.16 4.82 12.74
C ARG A 211 -6.46 4.86 14.23
N ARG A 212 -7.45 4.09 14.72
CA ARG A 212 -7.76 4.04 16.16
C ARG A 212 -6.63 3.41 16.97
N ALA A 213 -5.97 2.39 16.44
CA ALA A 213 -4.80 1.82 17.07
C ALA A 213 -3.66 2.85 17.13
N GLN A 214 -3.40 3.57 16.03
CA GLN A 214 -2.42 4.65 15.98
C GLN A 214 -2.75 5.78 16.98
N GLU A 215 -4.01 6.23 17.04
CA GLU A 215 -4.45 7.26 18.01
C GLU A 215 -4.25 6.79 19.46
N ARG A 216 -4.58 5.53 19.76
CA ARG A 216 -4.39 4.95 21.10
C ARG A 216 -2.92 4.87 21.52
N TYR A 217 -2.03 4.59 20.56
CA TYR A 217 -0.59 4.41 20.79
C TYR A 217 0.27 5.59 20.31
N ALA A 218 -0.32 6.75 20.02
CA ALA A 218 0.39 7.94 19.55
C ALA A 218 1.47 8.43 20.54
N PHE A 219 1.33 8.09 21.82
CA PHE A 219 2.34 8.39 22.83
C PHE A 219 3.64 7.59 22.63
N LEU A 220 3.58 6.40 22.02
CA LEU A 220 4.77 5.59 21.73
C LEU A 220 5.60 6.22 20.61
N ASP A 221 4.93 6.74 19.58
CA ASP A 221 5.57 7.47 18.48
C ASP A 221 6.32 8.70 19.03
N ALA A 222 5.65 9.51 19.85
CA ALA A 222 6.26 10.66 20.51
C ALA A 222 7.40 10.28 21.49
N ALA A 223 7.35 9.10 22.12
CA ALA A 223 8.42 8.62 22.99
C ALA A 223 9.64 8.17 22.18
N GLN A 224 9.42 7.50 21.05
CA GLN A 224 10.45 7.07 20.11
C GLN A 224 11.18 8.28 19.49
N GLU A 225 10.46 9.29 19.03
CA GLU A 225 11.05 10.54 18.49
C GLU A 225 11.94 11.27 19.51
N ARG A 226 11.62 11.15 20.81
CA ARG A 226 12.38 11.76 21.90
C ARG A 226 13.57 10.91 22.36
N GLY A 227 13.79 9.74 21.75
CA GLY A 227 14.84 8.82 22.14
C GLY A 227 14.66 8.27 23.56
N LEU A 228 13.42 8.22 24.06
CA LEU A 228 13.15 7.60 25.36
C LEU A 228 13.32 6.09 25.24
N THR A 229 13.83 5.47 26.30
CA THR A 229 13.92 4.01 26.39
C THR A 229 12.52 3.44 26.55
N VAL A 230 12.00 2.84 25.48
CA VAL A 230 10.71 2.16 25.41
C VAL A 230 10.93 0.65 25.60
N ASP A 231 9.96 -0.05 26.19
CA ASP A 231 10.01 -1.52 26.29
C ASP A 231 10.13 -2.13 24.87
N PRO A 232 10.99 -3.14 24.63
CA PRO A 232 11.07 -3.82 23.34
C PRO A 232 9.73 -4.23 22.73
N ALA A 233 8.74 -4.60 23.56
CA ALA A 233 7.40 -4.94 23.07
C ALA A 233 6.66 -3.70 22.51
N ASP A 234 6.75 -2.57 23.21
CA ASP A 234 6.15 -1.30 22.81
C ASP A 234 6.87 -0.71 21.59
N ALA A 235 8.19 -0.90 21.48
CA ALA A 235 8.96 -0.49 20.30
C ALA A 235 8.56 -1.28 19.06
N ALA A 236 8.34 -2.59 19.18
CA ALA A 236 7.83 -3.42 18.10
C ALA A 236 6.40 -2.99 17.70
N LEU A 237 5.56 -2.64 18.68
CA LEU A 237 4.21 -2.14 18.42
C LEU A 237 4.22 -0.78 17.71
N ALA A 238 5.09 0.13 18.12
CA ALA A 238 5.29 1.41 17.45
C ALA A 238 5.74 1.21 15.99
N ALA A 239 6.75 0.36 15.76
CA ALA A 239 7.21 0.01 14.43
C ALA A 239 6.08 -0.60 13.57
N GLY A 240 5.26 -1.49 14.12
CA GLY A 240 4.15 -2.11 13.39
C GLY A 240 3.00 -1.14 13.05
N LEU A 241 2.71 -0.17 13.92
CA LEU A 241 1.61 0.78 13.74
C LEU A 241 1.98 1.99 12.88
N PHE A 242 3.15 2.58 13.11
CA PHE A 242 3.57 3.82 12.47
C PHE A 242 4.52 3.56 11.30
N GLY A 243 5.24 2.44 11.33
CA GLY A 243 6.36 2.20 10.44
C GLY A 243 7.63 2.85 10.96
N LEU A 244 8.68 2.72 10.14
CA LEU A 244 10.01 3.29 10.36
C LEU A 244 10.51 3.96 9.08
#